data_AF-A0A951MKA7-F1
#
_entry.id   AF-A0A951MKA7-F1
#
_cell.length_a   1.000
_cell.length_b   1.000
_cell.length_c   1.000
_cell.angle_alpha   90.00
_cell.angle_beta   90.00
_cell.angle_gamma   90.00
#
_symmetry.space_group_name_H-M   'P 1'
#
loop_
_entity.id
_entity.type
_entity.pdbx_description
1 polymer ?
#
loop_
_entity_poly.entity_id
_entity_poly.type
_entity_poly.pdbx_seq_one_letter_code
_entity_poly.pdbx_strand_id
1 'polypeptide(L)'
;MSLDHPRDRHAAPEQLTLPGFTHDRFSAFYPLGVASPVMRALGLEEHGLRWRRHPIAFSHPARDLPSAYVAADLDETCAALDADHPGDGDAWLALCRGWDRIGEQVVGALLSVVTGGRGGGVEPERAAAG
;
A
#
# COMPACT_ATOMS: atom_id res chain seq x y z
N MET A 1 13.17 8.26 -29.99
CA MET A 1 12.10 8.40 -29.00
C MET A 1 12.78 8.51 -27.65
N SER A 2 13.03 9.76 -27.23
CA SER A 2 13.86 10.09 -26.07
C SER A 2 12.96 10.24 -24.86
N LEU A 3 13.08 9.36 -23.89
CA LEU A 3 12.55 9.54 -22.54
C LEU A 3 13.50 10.48 -21.80
N ASP A 4 13.44 11.76 -22.10
CA ASP A 4 14.13 12.79 -21.33
C ASP A 4 13.09 13.84 -20.96
N HIS A 5 12.22 13.44 -20.02
CA HIS A 5 11.19 14.30 -19.47
C HIS A 5 11.75 14.94 -18.20
N PRO A 6 11.75 16.28 -18.04
CA PRO A 6 12.39 16.98 -16.92
C PRO A 6 11.79 16.69 -15.52
N ARG A 7 10.87 15.72 -15.38
CA ARG A 7 10.14 15.42 -14.14
C ARG A 7 10.86 14.47 -13.18
N ASP A 8 11.94 13.77 -13.58
CA ASP A 8 12.32 12.51 -12.92
C ASP A 8 13.67 12.48 -12.15
N ARG A 9 14.28 13.61 -11.79
CA ARG A 9 15.51 13.57 -10.94
C ARG A 9 15.20 13.50 -9.44
N HIS A 10 14.50 12.45 -9.03
CA HIS A 10 14.50 12.01 -7.64
C HIS A 10 14.89 10.53 -7.58
N ALA A 11 15.82 10.21 -6.67
CA ALA A 11 16.33 8.86 -6.40
C ALA A 11 17.19 8.20 -7.49
N ALA A 12 18.35 8.80 -7.83
CA ALA A 12 19.34 8.04 -8.60
C ALA A 12 19.76 6.77 -7.82
N PRO A 13 19.83 5.60 -8.48
CA PRO A 13 20.36 4.39 -7.87
C PRO A 13 21.79 4.61 -7.36
N GLU A 14 22.09 4.21 -6.12
CA GLU A 14 23.38 4.52 -5.47
C GLU A 14 24.06 3.26 -4.89
N GLN A 15 25.39 3.19 -5.01
CA GLN A 15 26.19 2.09 -4.45
C GLN A 15 26.64 2.46 -3.03
N LEU A 16 25.74 2.28 -2.06
CA LEU A 16 25.94 2.70 -0.67
C LEU A 16 26.80 1.75 0.16
N THR A 17 26.99 0.51 -0.31
CA THR A 17 27.68 -0.54 0.46
C THR A 17 28.92 -1.05 -0.27
N LEU A 18 28.74 -1.87 -1.31
CA LEU A 18 29.83 -2.46 -2.09
C LEU A 18 29.73 -2.06 -3.56
N PRO A 19 30.89 -1.97 -4.27
CA PRO A 19 30.91 -1.76 -5.71
C PRO A 19 30.07 -2.82 -6.43
N GLY A 20 29.22 -2.37 -7.35
CA GLY A 20 28.31 -3.23 -8.12
C GLY A 20 26.95 -3.50 -7.48
N PHE A 21 26.70 -3.05 -6.25
CA PHE A 21 25.41 -3.21 -5.56
C PHE A 21 24.64 -1.89 -5.53
N THR A 22 23.64 -1.79 -6.40
CA THR A 22 22.80 -0.61 -6.52
C THR A 22 21.61 -0.69 -5.56
N HIS A 23 21.42 0.37 -4.75
CA HIS A 23 20.34 0.46 -3.78
C HIS A 23 19.24 1.39 -4.30
N ASP A 24 18.01 0.95 -4.15
CA ASP A 24 16.84 1.80 -4.25
C ASP A 24 16.47 2.30 -2.84
N ARG A 25 16.79 3.57 -2.57
CA ARG A 25 16.58 4.20 -1.26
C ARG A 25 15.11 4.49 -0.96
N PHE A 26 14.21 4.29 -1.93
CA PHE A 26 12.79 4.62 -1.83
C PHE A 26 11.90 3.39 -2.05
N SER A 27 12.47 2.18 -1.96
CA SER A 27 11.83 0.95 -2.41
C SER A 27 10.61 0.47 -1.63
N ALA A 28 10.20 1.14 -0.54
CA ALA A 28 8.79 1.30 -0.15
C ALA A 28 8.57 1.90 1.23
N PHE A 29 7.44 2.61 1.35
CA PHE A 29 6.70 2.80 2.59
C PHE A 29 5.36 2.05 2.45
N TYR A 30 5.10 1.06 3.32
CA TYR A 30 3.87 0.27 3.31
C TYR A 30 2.99 0.66 4.50
N PRO A 31 2.05 1.63 4.36
CA PRO A 31 1.16 2.04 5.45
C PRO A 31 0.05 1.00 5.72
N LEU A 32 0.46 -0.24 6.00
CA LEU A 32 -0.44 -1.38 6.24
C LEU A 32 -0.93 -1.46 7.69
N GLY A 33 -0.64 -0.46 8.52
CA GLY A 33 -1.01 -0.45 9.94
C GLY A 33 -2.51 -0.68 10.16
N VAL A 34 -3.36 0.02 9.41
CA VAL A 34 -4.84 -0.15 9.49
C VAL A 34 -5.33 -1.51 8.97
N ALA A 35 -4.56 -2.12 8.06
CA ALA A 35 -4.87 -3.41 7.46
C ALA A 35 -4.25 -4.59 8.22
N SER A 36 -3.38 -4.30 9.20
CA SER A 36 -2.59 -5.32 9.91
C SER A 36 -3.45 -6.12 10.88
N PRO A 37 -3.43 -7.47 10.80
CA PRO A 37 -4.12 -8.32 11.78
C PRO A 37 -3.62 -8.09 13.22
N VAL A 38 -2.32 -7.85 13.39
CA VAL A 38 -1.72 -7.58 14.71
C VAL A 38 -2.24 -6.27 15.29
N MET A 39 -2.29 -5.21 14.48
CA MET A 39 -2.78 -3.91 14.94
C MET A 39 -4.27 -3.95 15.30
N ARG A 40 -5.08 -4.67 14.49
CA ARG A 40 -6.52 -4.86 14.77
C ARG A 40 -6.76 -5.64 16.07
N ALA A 41 -5.93 -6.64 16.36
CA ALA A 41 -6.04 -7.45 17.59
C ALA A 41 -5.83 -6.66 18.89
N LEU A 42 -5.25 -5.45 18.82
CA LEU A 42 -5.06 -4.58 19.98
C LEU A 42 -6.34 -3.86 20.43
N GLY A 43 -7.41 -3.85 19.62
CA GLY A 43 -8.69 -3.23 20.01
C GLY A 43 -8.57 -1.75 20.37
N LEU A 44 -7.70 -0.99 19.69
CA LEU A 44 -7.33 0.37 20.09
C LEU A 44 -8.52 1.32 20.21
N GLU A 45 -9.54 1.12 19.39
CA GLU A 45 -10.81 1.85 19.40
C GLU A 45 -11.58 1.69 20.73
N GLU A 46 -11.47 0.53 21.39
CA GLU A 46 -12.05 0.27 22.72
C GLU A 46 -11.35 1.08 23.81
N HIS A 47 -10.11 1.48 23.56
CA HIS A 47 -9.32 2.37 24.42
C HIS A 47 -9.51 3.87 24.09
N GLY A 48 -10.50 4.20 23.25
CA GLY A 48 -10.81 5.57 22.85
C GLY A 48 -9.84 6.16 21.81
N LEU A 49 -8.96 5.33 21.23
CA LEU A 49 -8.08 5.75 20.15
C LEU A 49 -8.84 5.73 18.82
N ARG A 50 -8.41 6.58 17.89
CA ARG A 50 -8.98 6.63 16.53
C ARG A 50 -7.89 6.87 15.51
N TRP A 51 -8.01 6.20 14.37
CA TRP A 51 -7.17 6.48 13.23
C TRP A 51 -7.43 7.90 12.72
N ARG A 52 -6.35 8.62 12.43
CA ARG A 52 -6.41 9.91 11.74
C ARG A 52 -5.93 9.71 10.31
N ARG A 53 -6.68 10.23 9.36
CA ARG A 53 -6.34 10.23 7.94
C ARG A 53 -6.24 11.67 7.47
N HIS A 54 -5.18 11.97 6.72
CA HIS A 54 -5.06 13.25 6.04
C HIS A 54 -5.92 13.23 4.76
N PRO A 55 -6.54 14.35 4.33
CA PRO A 55 -7.33 14.39 3.10
C PRO A 55 -6.55 13.95 1.86
N ILE A 56 -5.25 14.24 1.82
CA ILE A 56 -4.33 13.71 0.82
C ILE A 56 -3.59 12.50 1.41
N ALA A 57 -3.82 11.32 0.83
CA ALA A 57 -3.25 10.05 1.28
C ALA A 57 -1.80 9.89 0.82
N PHE A 58 -1.49 10.37 -0.39
CA PHE A 58 -0.16 10.31 -0.98
C PHE A 58 -0.01 11.42 -2.03
N SER A 59 1.21 11.95 -2.19
CA SER A 59 1.54 12.85 -3.28
C SER A 59 2.98 12.62 -3.73
N HIS A 60 3.23 12.71 -5.03
CA HIS A 60 4.58 12.76 -5.56
C HIS A 60 5.01 14.23 -5.72
N PRO A 61 5.92 14.74 -4.88
CA PRO A 61 6.33 16.14 -4.95
C PRO A 61 7.04 16.42 -6.27
N ALA A 62 6.50 17.34 -7.06
CA ALA A 62 7.16 17.88 -8.25
C ALA A 62 7.78 19.24 -7.93
N ARG A 63 8.98 19.50 -8.47
CA ARG A 63 9.75 20.72 -8.16
C ARG A 63 9.12 21.98 -8.76
N ASP A 64 8.60 21.88 -9.98
CA ASP A 64 8.18 23.01 -10.81
C ASP A 64 6.79 22.80 -11.45
N LEU A 65 6.06 21.77 -11.04
CA LEU A 65 4.73 21.42 -11.54
C LEU A 65 3.78 21.10 -10.37
N PRO A 66 2.47 21.16 -10.57
CA PRO A 66 1.51 20.58 -9.64
C PRO A 66 1.91 19.13 -9.31
N SER A 67 1.83 18.77 -8.03
CA SER A 67 2.17 17.42 -7.58
C SER A 67 0.98 16.50 -7.85
N ALA A 68 1.21 15.38 -8.53
CA ALA A 68 0.20 14.32 -8.62
C ALA A 68 -0.08 13.78 -7.22
N TYR A 69 -1.35 13.57 -6.90
CA TYR A 69 -1.78 13.14 -5.58
C TYR A 69 -2.93 12.14 -5.62
N VAL A 70 -3.05 11.39 -4.54
CA VAL A 70 -4.18 10.51 -4.25
C VAL A 70 -4.86 11.06 -3.02
N ALA A 71 -6.11 11.48 -3.18
CA ALA A 71 -6.95 11.92 -2.07
C ALA A 71 -7.55 10.71 -1.32
N ALA A 72 -8.05 10.96 -0.12
CA ALA A 72 -8.90 10.02 0.59
C ALA A 72 -10.26 9.87 -0.11
N ASP A 73 -10.70 10.90 -0.83
CA ASP A 73 -11.88 10.88 -1.68
C ASP A 73 -11.52 10.34 -3.07
N LEU A 74 -12.28 9.36 -3.53
CA LEU A 74 -12.02 8.69 -4.80
C LEU A 74 -12.38 9.58 -5.99
N ASP A 75 -13.48 10.31 -5.92
CA ASP A 75 -13.95 11.18 -6.99
C ASP A 75 -12.99 12.37 -7.17
N GLU A 76 -12.48 12.92 -6.08
CA GLU A 76 -11.43 13.94 -6.10
C GLU A 76 -10.17 13.42 -6.81
N THR A 77 -9.73 12.21 -6.48
CA THR A 77 -8.56 11.59 -7.13
C THR A 77 -8.79 11.42 -8.62
N CYS A 78 -9.97 10.90 -9.02
CA CYS A 78 -10.29 10.69 -10.43
C CYS A 78 -10.34 12.01 -11.19
N ALA A 79 -10.99 13.04 -10.63
CA ALA A 79 -11.08 14.35 -11.25
C ALA A 79 -9.71 15.03 -11.41
N ALA A 80 -8.84 14.90 -10.40
CA ALA A 80 -7.48 15.45 -10.47
C ALA A 80 -6.64 14.75 -11.56
N LEU A 81 -6.72 13.42 -11.65
CA LEU A 81 -6.03 12.65 -12.69
C LEU A 81 -6.55 12.97 -14.09
N ASP A 82 -7.87 13.04 -14.27
CA ASP A 82 -8.48 13.40 -15.56
C ASP A 82 -8.16 14.83 -16.01
N ALA A 83 -8.00 15.76 -15.06
CA ALA A 83 -7.59 17.13 -15.36
C ALA A 83 -6.15 17.19 -15.90
N ASP A 84 -5.28 16.28 -15.47
CA ASP A 84 -3.92 16.13 -15.98
C ASP A 84 -3.91 15.38 -17.34
N HIS A 85 -4.67 14.29 -17.46
CA HIS A 85 -4.83 13.54 -18.69
C HIS A 85 -6.21 12.87 -18.80
N PRO A 86 -7.06 13.26 -19.77
CA PRO A 86 -8.40 12.69 -19.92
C PRO A 86 -8.39 11.16 -20.07
N GLY A 87 -9.12 10.47 -19.20
CA GLY A 87 -9.22 9.01 -19.15
C GLY A 87 -8.42 8.37 -18.01
N ASP A 88 -7.52 9.11 -17.35
CA ASP A 88 -6.74 8.59 -16.23
C ASP A 88 -7.60 8.39 -14.97
N GLY A 89 -8.68 9.15 -14.79
CA GLY A 89 -9.67 8.91 -13.75
C GLY A 89 -10.38 7.56 -13.92
N ASP A 90 -10.82 7.24 -15.14
CA ASP A 90 -11.42 5.93 -15.46
C ASP A 90 -10.42 4.78 -15.26
N ALA A 91 -9.15 5.00 -15.64
CA ALA A 91 -8.08 4.03 -15.42
C ALA A 91 -7.82 3.80 -13.93
N TRP A 92 -7.84 4.86 -13.12
CA TRP A 92 -7.73 4.77 -11.65
C TRP A 92 -8.90 3.99 -11.04
N LEU A 93 -10.13 4.26 -11.46
CA LEU A 93 -11.30 3.48 -11.01
C LEU A 93 -11.17 1.99 -11.38
N ALA A 94 -10.63 1.68 -12.56
CA ALA A 94 -10.37 0.30 -12.96
C ALA A 94 -9.32 -0.37 -12.05
N LEU A 95 -8.27 0.36 -11.66
CA LEU A 95 -7.28 -0.10 -10.70
C LEU A 95 -7.90 -0.35 -9.32
N CYS A 96 -8.72 0.57 -8.82
CA CYS A 96 -9.44 0.41 -7.55
C CYS A 96 -10.35 -0.82 -7.56
N ARG A 97 -11.14 -1.03 -8.63
CA ARG A 97 -11.94 -2.27 -8.78
C ARG A 97 -11.08 -3.53 -8.80
N GLY A 98 -9.89 -3.45 -9.41
CA GLY A 98 -8.90 -4.52 -9.37
C GLY A 98 -8.44 -4.81 -7.94
N TRP A 99 -8.12 -3.76 -7.18
CA TRP A 99 -7.75 -3.85 -5.77
C TRP A 99 -8.88 -4.40 -4.91
N ASP A 100 -10.13 -3.96 -5.07
CA ASP A 100 -11.28 -4.48 -4.30
C ASP A 100 -11.44 -6.00 -4.47
N ARG A 101 -11.05 -6.54 -5.63
CA ARG A 101 -11.10 -7.98 -5.92
C ARG A 101 -9.98 -8.79 -5.26
N ILE A 102 -8.78 -8.22 -5.11
CA ILE A 102 -7.58 -8.99 -4.70
C ILE A 102 -6.88 -8.46 -3.45
N GLY A 103 -7.24 -7.28 -2.96
CA GLY A 103 -6.49 -6.51 -1.96
C GLY A 103 -6.38 -7.24 -0.64
N GLU A 104 -7.44 -7.89 -0.18
CA GLU A 104 -7.41 -8.70 1.04
C GLU A 104 -6.45 -9.89 0.92
N GLN A 105 -6.40 -10.54 -0.26
CA GLN A 105 -5.51 -11.67 -0.52
C GLN A 105 -4.05 -11.19 -0.57
N VAL A 106 -3.80 -10.03 -1.18
CA VAL A 106 -2.47 -9.41 -1.24
C VAL A 106 -2.00 -9.03 0.18
N VAL A 107 -2.83 -8.34 0.96
CA VAL A 107 -2.50 -7.97 2.34
C VAL A 107 -2.30 -9.21 3.21
N GLY A 108 -3.18 -10.21 3.07
CA GLY A 108 -3.07 -11.49 3.75
C GLY A 108 -1.74 -12.18 3.43
N ALA A 109 -1.37 -12.27 2.15
CA ALA A 109 -0.10 -12.87 1.75
C ALA A 109 1.11 -12.11 2.32
N LEU A 110 1.09 -10.77 2.30
CA LEU A 110 2.17 -9.93 2.81
C LEU A 110 2.34 -10.01 4.33
N LEU A 111 1.25 -10.13 5.08
CA LEU A 111 1.25 -10.04 6.55
C LEU A 111 1.07 -11.40 7.24
N SER A 112 0.72 -12.45 6.51
CA SER A 112 0.68 -13.80 7.05
C SER A 112 2.10 -14.33 7.25
N VAL A 113 2.29 -15.04 8.35
CA VAL A 113 3.48 -15.87 8.51
C VAL A 113 3.31 -17.06 7.57
N VAL A 114 4.20 -17.21 6.59
CA VAL A 114 4.36 -18.49 5.90
C VAL A 114 4.89 -19.47 6.92
N THR A 115 4.01 -20.16 7.64
CA THR A 115 4.40 -21.30 8.45
C THR A 115 4.76 -22.41 7.46
N GLY A 116 6.04 -22.45 7.07
CA GLY A 116 6.62 -23.62 6.42
C GLY A 116 6.36 -24.83 7.32
N GLY A 117 5.70 -25.85 6.78
CA GLY A 117 5.19 -26.97 7.56
C GLY A 117 6.21 -27.58 8.51
N ARG A 118 5.82 -27.68 9.79
CA ARG A 118 5.89 -28.86 10.67
C ARG A 118 5.40 -28.46 12.07
N GLY A 119 4.27 -29.01 12.48
CA GLY A 119 3.75 -28.92 13.85
C GLY A 119 2.39 -29.59 13.93
N GLY A 120 2.32 -30.71 14.66
CA GLY A 120 1.19 -31.64 14.74
C GLY A 120 -0.15 -31.00 15.13
N GLY A 121 -1.20 -31.76 14.82
CA GLY A 121 -2.59 -31.32 14.88
C GLY A 121 -3.07 -30.88 16.25
N VAL A 122 -4.14 -30.09 16.22
CA VAL A 122 -5.10 -30.03 17.31
C VAL A 122 -6.34 -30.72 16.78
N GLU A 123 -6.48 -32.00 17.10
CA GLU A 123 -7.75 -32.71 16.95
C GLU A 123 -8.70 -32.14 18.01
N PRO A 124 -9.95 -31.77 17.67
CA PRO A 124 -10.90 -31.32 18.67
C PRO A 124 -11.26 -32.48 19.58
N GLU A 125 -10.96 -32.31 20.87
CA GLU A 125 -11.37 -33.20 21.96
C GLU A 125 -12.89 -33.41 21.87
N ARG A 126 -13.30 -34.61 21.45
CA ARG A 126 -14.69 -35.04 21.57
C ARG A 126 -14.97 -35.20 23.06
N ALA A 127 -15.78 -34.30 23.59
CA ALA A 127 -16.39 -34.43 24.90
C ALA A 127 -16.99 -35.84 25.03
N ALA A 128 -16.44 -36.63 25.95
CA ALA A 128 -17.06 -37.87 26.38
C ALA A 128 -18.38 -37.51 27.08
N ALA A 129 -19.50 -37.79 26.41
CA ALA A 129 -20.80 -37.85 27.07
C ALA A 129 -20.79 -39.09 27.98
N GLY A 130 -20.87 -38.84 29.29
CA GLY A 130 -21.34 -39.82 30.27
C GLY A 130 -22.86 -39.93 30.26
#